data_AF-A0A7G9XSS9-F1
#
_entry.id   AF-A0A7G9XSS9-F1
#
_cell.length_a   1.000
_cell.length_b   1.000
_cell.length_c   1.000
_cell.angle_alpha   90.00
_cell.angle_beta   90.00
_cell.angle_gamma   90.00
#
_symmetry.space_group_name_H-M   'P 1'
#
loop_
_entity.id
_entity.type
_entity.pdbx_description
1 polymer ?
#
loop_
_entity_poly.entity_id
_entity_poly.type
_entity_poly.pdbx_seq_one_letter_code
_entity_poly.pdbx_strand_id
1 'polypeptide(L)'
;MKTSPRTTTATTAAAAAALLLLVALAGCAPTEAEPTATPTASATPDEAETETPTPTPTPEEPVLDASERAAIVEGVETGEPAAIGPHLADPVTYILASSECCGPLTPVDALSELLSYTAGSSGWSTDVDPAYLDQVRVSPYYADYVPADVIAMKASSDDLVVIFGVEGEYITSVLVGFEDILLFS
;
A
#
# COMPACT_ATOMS: atom_id res chain seq x y z
N MET A 1 19.89 50.00 -14.15
CA MET A 1 19.17 49.71 -12.88
C MET A 1 17.85 50.48 -12.90
N LYS A 2 16.72 49.78 -13.04
CA LYS A 2 15.38 50.38 -13.08
C LYS A 2 14.52 49.66 -12.05
N THR A 3 14.46 50.22 -10.85
CA THR A 3 13.68 49.72 -9.71
C THR A 3 12.21 50.10 -9.90
N SER A 4 11.33 49.10 -9.92
CA SER A 4 9.87 49.30 -9.81
C SER A 4 9.45 49.15 -8.34
N PRO A 5 8.57 50.01 -7.82
CA PRO A 5 7.89 49.77 -6.55
C PRO A 5 6.62 48.93 -6.77
N ARG A 6 6.42 47.89 -5.95
CA ARG A 6 5.11 47.23 -5.80
C ARG A 6 4.50 47.63 -4.46
N THR A 7 3.26 48.06 -4.56
CA THR A 7 2.39 48.56 -3.51
C THR A 7 1.82 47.43 -2.64
N THR A 8 1.59 47.80 -1.38
CA THR A 8 1.16 47.09 -0.15
C THR A 8 -0.24 46.44 -0.16
N THR A 9 -0.52 45.72 0.95
CA THR A 9 -1.81 45.42 1.66
C THR A 9 -2.54 44.13 1.24
N ALA A 10 -3.18 43.29 2.08
CA ALA A 10 -3.55 43.25 3.52
C ALA A 10 -3.95 41.76 3.85
N THR A 11 -3.56 41.14 4.97
CA THR A 11 -4.30 40.89 6.24
C THR A 11 -5.61 40.06 6.18
N THR A 12 -5.66 38.92 6.91
CA THR A 12 -6.67 38.43 7.92
C THR A 12 -6.56 36.88 8.06
N ALA A 13 -6.19 36.31 9.22
CA ALA A 13 -7.02 35.87 10.37
C ALA A 13 -8.10 34.83 10.02
N ALA A 14 -8.50 33.81 10.79
CA ALA A 14 -8.12 33.09 12.01
C ALA A 14 -9.26 32.05 12.24
N ALA A 15 -9.03 30.92 12.91
CA ALA A 15 -9.88 30.33 13.96
C ALA A 15 -9.81 28.79 14.06
N ALA A 16 -9.62 28.34 15.30
CA ALA A 16 -9.63 26.96 15.78
C ALA A 16 -11.03 26.50 16.21
N ALA A 17 -11.26 25.19 16.31
CA ALA A 17 -12.05 24.58 17.39
C ALA A 17 -11.91 23.04 17.40
N ALA A 18 -11.41 22.52 18.52
CA ALA A 18 -11.45 21.12 18.90
C ALA A 18 -12.82 20.74 19.49
N LEU A 19 -13.20 19.46 19.47
CA LEU A 19 -14.04 18.88 20.54
C LEU A 19 -13.91 17.35 20.59
N LEU A 20 -13.40 16.87 21.73
CA LEU A 20 -13.41 15.48 22.22
C LEU A 20 -14.83 15.08 22.69
N LEU A 21 -15.15 13.77 22.68
CA LEU A 21 -15.88 13.10 23.78
C LEU A 21 -15.88 11.57 23.63
N LEU A 22 -15.18 10.91 24.57
CA LEU A 22 -15.21 9.49 24.92
C LEU A 22 -16.48 9.15 25.72
N VAL A 23 -17.08 7.98 25.53
CA VAL A 23 -17.80 7.25 26.59
C VAL A 23 -17.64 5.72 26.38
N ALA A 24 -17.10 5.05 27.39
CA ALA A 24 -16.97 3.61 27.55
C ALA A 24 -17.95 3.11 28.62
N LEU A 25 -18.55 1.91 28.45
CA LEU A 25 -19.12 1.03 29.50
C LEU A 25 -19.25 -0.38 28.87
N ALA A 26 -18.60 -1.49 29.27
CA ALA A 26 -18.30 -2.12 30.57
C ALA A 26 -19.54 -2.69 31.31
N GLY A 27 -19.57 -4.03 31.46
CA GLY A 27 -20.49 -4.80 32.33
C GLY A 27 -20.77 -6.22 31.77
N CYS A 28 -20.07 -7.31 32.10
CA CYS A 28 -20.04 -8.07 33.38
C CYS A 28 -21.44 -8.40 33.92
N ALA A 29 -21.84 -9.61 34.34
CA ALA A 29 -21.19 -10.91 34.49
C ALA A 29 -22.32 -11.96 34.81
N PRO A 30 -22.08 -13.13 35.43
CA PRO A 30 -22.63 -14.42 35.02
C PRO A 30 -23.84 -14.88 35.87
N THR A 31 -24.50 -15.96 35.48
CA THR A 31 -25.41 -16.68 36.37
C THR A 31 -25.17 -18.18 36.27
N GLU A 32 -24.75 -18.69 37.42
CA GLU A 32 -24.49 -20.07 37.82
C GLU A 32 -25.80 -20.69 38.32
N ALA A 33 -26.08 -21.92 37.90
CA ALA A 33 -26.97 -22.84 38.61
C ALA A 33 -26.68 -24.28 38.16
N GLU A 34 -25.91 -25.00 38.96
CA GLU A 34 -26.03 -26.45 39.15
C GLU A 34 -26.94 -26.71 40.39
N PRO A 35 -27.40 -27.94 40.74
CA PRO A 35 -26.91 -29.25 40.28
C PRO A 35 -28.02 -30.32 40.05
N THR A 36 -27.53 -31.53 39.75
CA THR A 36 -28.04 -32.84 40.21
C THR A 36 -28.71 -33.71 39.16
N ALA A 37 -27.89 -34.52 38.49
CA ALA A 37 -28.30 -35.86 38.10
C ALA A 37 -27.09 -36.81 38.21
N THR A 38 -27.25 -37.85 39.04
CA THR A 38 -26.35 -38.99 39.16
C THR A 38 -26.15 -39.66 37.79
N PRO A 39 -24.91 -39.85 37.28
CA PRO A 39 -24.72 -40.64 36.08
C PRO A 39 -24.68 -42.13 36.44
N THR A 40 -25.66 -42.84 35.88
CA THR A 40 -25.60 -44.27 35.62
C THR A 40 -24.39 -44.57 34.73
N ALA A 41 -23.64 -45.63 35.06
CA ALA A 41 -22.53 -46.14 34.25
C ALA A 41 -23.00 -46.41 32.82
N SER A 42 -22.53 -45.58 31.88
CA SER A 42 -22.77 -45.74 30.44
C SER A 42 -21.53 -46.38 29.82
N ALA A 43 -21.77 -47.33 28.93
CA ALA A 43 -20.78 -48.18 28.29
C ALA A 43 -19.61 -47.39 27.68
N THR A 44 -18.41 -47.94 27.78
CA THR A 44 -17.20 -47.46 27.08
C THR A 44 -17.55 -47.19 25.61
N PRO A 45 -17.40 -45.94 25.14
CA PRO A 45 -17.51 -45.65 23.71
C PRO A 45 -16.39 -46.38 22.99
N ASP A 46 -16.74 -47.18 22.00
CA ASP A 46 -15.80 -47.58 20.94
C ASP A 46 -15.27 -46.28 20.34
N GLU A 47 -13.95 -46.08 20.43
CA GLU A 47 -13.25 -44.92 19.91
C GLU A 47 -13.41 -44.97 18.38
N ALA A 48 -14.46 -44.34 17.88
CA ALA A 48 -14.61 -44.09 16.47
C ALA A 48 -13.41 -43.23 16.06
N GLU A 49 -12.49 -43.84 15.30
CA GLU A 49 -11.38 -43.15 14.65
C GLU A 49 -11.98 -41.92 13.95
N THR A 50 -11.77 -40.76 14.56
CA THR A 50 -12.15 -39.49 13.98
C THR A 50 -11.16 -39.29 12.85
N GLU A 51 -11.56 -39.66 11.64
CA GLU A 51 -10.82 -39.32 10.43
C GLU A 51 -10.55 -37.82 10.48
N THR A 52 -9.29 -37.46 10.65
CA THR A 52 -8.88 -36.05 10.60
C THR A 52 -9.26 -35.57 9.20
N PRO A 53 -10.09 -34.51 9.08
CA PRO A 53 -10.48 -34.03 7.76
C PRO A 53 -9.20 -33.66 7.01
N THR A 54 -8.96 -34.34 5.90
CA THR A 54 -7.92 -33.93 4.95
C THR A 54 -8.17 -32.47 4.61
N PRO A 55 -7.21 -31.56 4.78
CA PRO A 55 -7.41 -30.17 4.42
C PRO A 55 -7.75 -30.11 2.93
N THR A 56 -8.94 -29.62 2.60
CA THR A 56 -9.26 -29.24 1.24
C THR A 56 -8.25 -28.16 0.83
N PRO A 57 -7.50 -28.31 -0.28
CA PRO A 57 -6.64 -27.23 -0.75
C PRO A 57 -7.50 -25.98 -0.97
N THR A 58 -7.25 -24.94 -0.18
CA THR A 58 -7.80 -23.61 -0.45
C THR A 58 -7.22 -23.16 -1.79
N PRO A 59 -8.06 -22.74 -2.75
CA PRO A 59 -7.57 -22.12 -3.98
C PRO A 59 -6.66 -20.96 -3.61
N GLU A 60 -5.41 -21.01 -4.07
CA GLU A 60 -4.47 -19.90 -3.93
C GLU A 60 -5.00 -18.76 -4.81
N GLU A 61 -5.18 -17.58 -4.23
CA GLU A 61 -5.54 -16.41 -5.02
C GLU A 61 -4.38 -16.12 -5.98
N PRO A 62 -4.68 -15.78 -7.24
CA PRO A 62 -3.64 -15.47 -8.19
C PRO A 62 -2.84 -14.25 -7.72
N VAL A 63 -1.52 -14.38 -7.80
CA VAL A 63 -0.54 -13.36 -7.40
C VAL A 63 0.38 -13.08 -8.56
N LEU A 64 0.90 -11.84 -8.65
CA LEU A 64 1.92 -11.50 -9.63
C LEU A 64 3.16 -12.38 -9.44
N ASP A 65 3.47 -13.18 -10.45
CA ASP A 65 4.62 -14.06 -10.44
C ASP A 65 5.93 -13.30 -10.71
N ALA A 66 7.06 -13.97 -10.52
CA ALA A 66 8.38 -13.35 -10.69
C ALA A 66 8.65 -12.86 -12.12
N SER A 67 8.08 -13.52 -13.13
CA SER A 67 8.24 -13.15 -14.54
C SER A 67 7.40 -11.92 -14.89
N GLU A 68 6.18 -11.83 -14.37
CA GLU A 68 5.32 -10.65 -14.51
C GLU A 68 5.94 -9.44 -13.81
N ARG A 69 6.46 -9.63 -12.59
CA ARG A 69 7.18 -8.57 -11.86
C ARG A 69 8.41 -8.07 -12.62
N ALA A 70 9.19 -8.99 -13.21
CA ALA A 70 10.33 -8.61 -14.04
C ALA A 70 9.90 -7.85 -15.30
N ALA A 71 8.80 -8.27 -15.94
CA ALA A 71 8.25 -7.57 -17.10
C ALA A 71 7.75 -6.16 -16.74
N ILE A 72 7.13 -5.96 -15.58
CA ILE A 72 6.71 -4.63 -15.10
C ILE A 72 7.94 -3.72 -14.94
N VAL A 73 9.02 -4.22 -14.34
CA VAL A 73 10.29 -3.49 -14.17
C VAL A 73 10.89 -3.11 -15.52
N GLU A 74 11.00 -4.08 -16.44
CA GLU A 74 11.48 -3.84 -17.79
C GLU A 74 10.59 -2.82 -18.51
N GLY A 75 9.27 -2.90 -18.34
CA GLY A 75 8.31 -1.96 -18.90
C GLY A 75 8.54 -0.51 -18.45
N VAL A 76 8.96 -0.30 -17.20
CA VAL A 76 9.34 1.03 -16.71
C VAL A 76 10.63 1.50 -17.38
N GLU A 77 11.63 0.61 -17.49
CA GLU A 77 12.93 0.93 -18.09
C GLU A 77 12.82 1.23 -19.59
N THR A 78 12.02 0.47 -20.33
CA THR A 78 11.87 0.60 -21.79
C THR A 78 10.73 1.55 -22.17
N GLY A 79 9.92 1.99 -21.21
CA GLY A 79 8.73 2.79 -21.47
C GLY A 79 7.63 2.04 -22.22
N GLU A 80 7.49 0.74 -21.99
CA GLU A 80 6.56 -0.15 -22.70
C GLU A 80 5.25 -0.31 -21.90
N PRO A 81 4.17 0.42 -22.26
CA PRO A 81 2.92 0.42 -21.48
C PRO A 81 2.25 -0.94 -21.38
N ALA A 82 2.44 -1.81 -22.38
CA ALA A 82 1.81 -3.14 -22.43
C ALA A 82 2.32 -4.08 -21.34
N ALA A 83 3.51 -3.83 -20.77
CA ALA A 83 4.08 -4.64 -19.70
C ALA A 83 3.58 -4.27 -18.31
N ILE A 84 2.94 -3.10 -18.17
CA ILE A 84 2.48 -2.56 -16.87
C ILE A 84 0.95 -2.50 -16.83
N GLY A 85 0.34 -1.95 -17.88
CA GLY A 85 -1.09 -1.64 -17.94
C GLY A 85 -2.04 -2.78 -17.56
N PRO A 86 -1.82 -4.04 -18.00
CA PRO A 86 -2.69 -5.16 -17.64
C PRO A 86 -2.75 -5.45 -16.13
N HIS A 87 -1.74 -5.02 -15.38
CA HIS A 87 -1.63 -5.27 -13.94
C HIS A 87 -2.12 -4.10 -13.10
N LEU A 88 -2.52 -2.95 -13.68
CA LEU A 88 -3.03 -1.82 -12.90
C LEU A 88 -4.48 -2.07 -12.46
N ALA A 89 -4.76 -1.87 -11.17
CA ALA A 89 -6.12 -1.86 -10.65
C ALA A 89 -6.92 -0.66 -11.21
N ASP A 90 -8.25 -0.77 -11.22
CA ASP A 90 -9.16 0.33 -11.59
C ASP A 90 -10.14 0.64 -10.43
N PRO A 91 -9.93 1.73 -9.67
CA PRO A 91 -8.85 2.72 -9.80
C PRO A 91 -7.52 2.27 -9.17
N VAL A 92 -6.42 2.90 -9.56
CA VAL A 92 -5.11 2.80 -8.91
C VAL A 92 -4.82 4.10 -8.16
N THR A 93 -4.30 4.02 -6.93
CA THR A 93 -3.98 5.21 -6.12
C THR A 93 -2.58 5.71 -6.46
N TYR A 94 -2.48 6.90 -7.04
CA TYR A 94 -1.20 7.46 -7.52
C TYR A 94 -0.75 8.64 -6.66
N ILE A 95 0.53 8.66 -6.29
CA ILE A 95 1.18 9.82 -5.68
C ILE A 95 2.49 10.18 -6.38
N LEU A 96 2.65 11.48 -6.66
CA LEU A 96 3.93 12.09 -6.95
C LEU A 96 4.41 12.86 -5.72
N ALA A 97 5.50 12.39 -5.11
CA ALA A 97 6.02 12.94 -3.86
C ALA A 97 6.33 14.45 -3.93
N SER A 98 6.70 14.96 -5.11
CA SER A 98 7.08 16.37 -5.29
C SER A 98 5.90 17.35 -5.35
N SER A 99 4.70 16.87 -5.66
CA SER A 99 3.52 17.72 -5.85
C SER A 99 2.31 17.33 -5.01
N GLU A 100 2.34 16.14 -4.39
CA GLU A 100 1.22 15.52 -3.70
C GLU A 100 -0.04 15.34 -4.56
N CYS A 101 0.10 15.46 -5.89
CA CYS A 101 -0.86 14.85 -6.80
C CYS A 101 -0.77 13.32 -6.63
N CYS A 102 -1.74 12.50 -6.99
CA CYS A 102 -2.91 12.80 -7.82
C CYS A 102 -4.18 12.14 -7.24
N GLY A 103 -4.02 11.19 -6.33
CA GLY A 103 -5.11 10.39 -5.77
C GLY A 103 -5.50 9.23 -6.70
N PRO A 104 -6.77 8.79 -6.66
CA PRO A 104 -7.24 7.70 -7.52
C PRO A 104 -7.22 8.11 -9.00
N LEU A 105 -6.58 7.30 -9.84
CA LEU A 105 -6.51 7.45 -11.29
C LEU A 105 -7.05 6.20 -11.99
N THR A 106 -7.49 6.36 -13.24
CA THR A 106 -7.73 5.21 -14.12
C THR A 106 -6.39 4.55 -14.48
N PRO A 107 -6.36 3.25 -14.87
CA PRO A 107 -5.15 2.61 -15.35
C PRO A 107 -4.43 3.37 -16.47
N VAL A 108 -5.20 3.95 -17.40
CA VAL A 108 -4.65 4.69 -18.55
C VAL A 108 -3.99 6.01 -18.11
N ASP A 109 -4.63 6.74 -17.19
CA ASP A 109 -4.09 8.00 -16.69
C ASP A 109 -2.84 7.75 -15.83
N ALA A 110 -2.89 6.76 -14.93
CA ALA A 110 -1.75 6.40 -14.09
C ALA A 110 -0.53 5.95 -14.92
N LEU A 111 -0.76 5.16 -15.97
CA LEU A 111 0.30 4.74 -16.87
C LEU A 111 0.90 5.91 -17.66
N SER A 112 0.05 6.85 -18.09
CA SER A 112 0.49 8.06 -18.79
C SER A 112 1.37 8.95 -17.89
N GLU A 113 0.95 9.15 -16.64
CA GLU A 113 1.73 9.88 -15.64
C GLU A 113 3.06 9.17 -15.35
N LEU A 114 3.02 7.87 -15.03
CA LEU A 114 4.21 7.06 -14.76
C LEU A 114 5.24 7.21 -15.87
N LEU A 115 4.85 6.95 -17.11
CA LEU A 115 5.75 7.01 -18.27
C LEU A 115 6.28 8.43 -18.51
N SER A 116 5.50 9.47 -18.21
CA SER A 116 5.97 10.85 -18.29
C SER A 116 7.09 11.14 -17.29
N TYR A 117 7.03 10.57 -16.08
CA TYR A 117 8.05 10.78 -15.05
C TYR A 117 9.28 9.89 -15.23
N THR A 118 9.13 8.70 -15.81
CA THR A 118 10.24 7.76 -15.97
C THR A 118 11.00 7.91 -17.29
N ALA A 119 10.44 8.62 -18.29
CA ALA A 119 11.04 8.75 -19.63
C ALA A 119 12.45 9.39 -19.66
N GLY A 120 12.81 10.15 -18.63
CA GLY A 120 14.13 10.79 -18.53
C GLY A 120 15.17 9.99 -17.73
N SER A 121 14.74 8.95 -17.04
CA SER A 121 15.55 8.23 -16.05
C SER A 121 16.05 6.89 -16.61
N SER A 122 17.19 6.42 -16.12
CA SER A 122 17.86 5.23 -16.65
C SER A 122 18.70 4.52 -15.58
N GLY A 123 19.13 3.30 -15.91
CA GLY A 123 19.91 2.46 -14.99
C GLY A 123 19.10 2.05 -13.77
N TRP A 124 17.91 1.50 -14.03
CA TRP A 124 16.96 1.04 -13.03
C TRP A 124 17.47 -0.20 -12.31
N SER A 125 17.27 -0.25 -10.99
CA SER A 125 17.61 -1.40 -10.14
C SER A 125 16.46 -1.68 -9.17
N THR A 126 16.16 -2.96 -8.96
CA THR A 126 15.20 -3.43 -7.94
C THR A 126 15.86 -3.71 -6.59
N ASP A 127 17.19 -3.54 -6.48
CA ASP A 127 17.95 -3.67 -5.23
C ASP A 127 17.80 -2.40 -4.37
N VAL A 128 16.55 -2.07 -4.01
CA VAL A 128 16.24 -0.95 -3.12
C VAL A 128 16.43 -1.42 -1.67
N ASP A 129 17.16 -0.63 -0.88
CA ASP A 129 17.48 -0.97 0.52
C ASP A 129 16.18 -1.25 1.33
N PRO A 130 16.03 -2.43 1.93
CA PRO A 130 14.87 -2.73 2.78
C PRO A 130 14.68 -1.73 3.93
N ALA A 131 15.78 -1.21 4.52
CA ALA A 131 15.69 -0.23 5.59
C ALA A 131 15.17 1.13 5.10
N TYR A 132 15.39 1.46 3.83
CA TYR A 132 14.77 2.61 3.19
C TYR A 132 13.26 2.37 3.00
N LEU A 133 12.86 1.22 2.46
CA LEU A 133 11.44 0.89 2.27
C LEU A 133 10.66 0.86 3.60
N ASP A 134 11.29 0.36 4.67
CA ASP A 134 10.70 0.38 6.00
C ASP A 134 10.47 1.79 6.53
N GLN A 135 11.36 2.75 6.22
CA GLN A 135 11.16 4.16 6.57
C GLN A 135 10.00 4.79 5.78
N VAL A 136 9.91 4.53 4.47
CA VAL A 136 8.79 5.02 3.66
C VAL A 136 7.46 4.44 4.14
N ARG A 137 7.44 3.15 4.52
CA ARG A 137 6.24 2.45 5.02
C ARG A 137 5.71 3.00 6.35
N VAL A 138 6.55 3.60 7.18
CA VAL A 138 6.13 4.26 8.43
C VAL A 138 5.93 5.77 8.29
N SER A 139 6.17 6.32 7.09
CA SER A 139 5.92 7.74 6.81
C SER A 139 4.43 8.03 6.93
N PRO A 140 4.03 9.11 7.63
CA PRO A 140 2.63 9.53 7.69
C PRO A 140 2.08 9.98 6.33
N TYR A 141 2.94 10.20 5.32
CA TYR A 141 2.57 10.63 3.98
C TYR A 141 2.46 9.49 2.98
N TYR A 142 3.24 8.41 3.15
CA TYR A 142 3.41 7.39 2.11
C TYR A 142 3.04 5.96 2.54
N ALA A 143 2.72 5.73 3.81
CA ALA A 143 2.36 4.40 4.31
C ALA A 143 1.27 3.72 3.46
N ASP A 144 0.27 4.48 3.02
CA ASP A 144 -0.86 3.98 2.22
C ASP A 144 -0.47 3.51 0.80
N TYR A 145 0.72 3.87 0.33
CA TYR A 145 1.22 3.52 -1.01
C TYR A 145 2.23 2.38 -0.99
N VAL A 146 2.69 1.96 0.19
CA VAL A 146 3.75 0.95 0.37
C VAL A 146 3.23 -0.21 1.22
N PRO A 147 2.30 -1.04 0.67
CA PRO A 147 1.80 -2.22 1.36
C PRO A 147 2.91 -3.24 1.64
N ALA A 148 2.53 -4.39 2.20
CA ALA A 148 3.49 -5.45 2.52
C ALA A 148 4.22 -5.98 1.27
N ASP A 149 3.48 -6.14 0.18
CA ASP A 149 4.01 -6.58 -1.11
C ASP A 149 4.18 -5.39 -2.05
N VAL A 150 5.41 -5.19 -2.53
CA VAL A 150 5.76 -4.08 -3.41
C VAL A 150 6.73 -4.51 -4.51
N ILE A 151 6.70 -3.81 -5.63
CA ILE A 151 7.78 -3.78 -6.61
C ILE A 151 8.42 -2.39 -6.49
N ALA A 152 9.61 -2.32 -5.93
CA ALA A 152 10.35 -1.06 -5.78
C ALA A 152 11.55 -1.04 -6.73
N MET A 153 11.80 0.11 -7.34
CA MET A 153 12.95 0.33 -8.21
C MET A 153 13.48 1.75 -8.11
N LYS A 154 14.79 1.90 -8.31
CA LYS A 154 15.49 3.18 -8.30
C LYS A 154 16.32 3.35 -9.58
N ALA A 155 16.21 4.52 -10.21
CA ALA A 155 17.05 4.94 -11.30
C ALA A 155 18.38 5.51 -10.79
N SER A 156 19.51 5.06 -11.33
CA SER A 156 20.84 5.56 -10.96
C SER A 156 21.22 6.87 -11.66
N SER A 157 20.44 7.31 -12.65
CA SER A 157 20.68 8.59 -13.36
C SER A 157 20.40 9.83 -12.51
N ASP A 158 19.40 9.75 -11.64
CA ASP A 158 18.75 10.89 -11.00
C ASP A 158 18.10 10.54 -9.65
N ASP A 159 18.33 9.34 -9.13
CA ASP A 159 17.79 8.84 -7.85
C ASP A 159 16.25 8.85 -7.78
N LEU A 160 15.58 8.79 -8.94
CA LEU A 160 14.13 8.60 -9.02
C LEU A 160 13.76 7.20 -8.54
N VAL A 161 12.79 7.12 -7.63
CA VAL A 161 12.25 5.90 -7.06
C VAL A 161 10.80 5.73 -7.52
N VAL A 162 10.46 4.51 -7.94
CA VAL A 162 9.10 4.06 -8.21
C VAL A 162 8.79 2.89 -7.30
N ILE A 163 7.66 2.96 -6.59
CA ILE A 163 7.14 1.88 -5.75
C ILE A 163 5.72 1.55 -6.23
N PHE A 164 5.53 0.32 -6.70
CA PHE A 164 4.21 -0.26 -6.96
C PHE A 164 3.76 -1.05 -5.74
N GLY A 165 2.63 -0.68 -5.14
CA GLY A 165 1.97 -1.52 -4.14
C GLY A 165 1.15 -2.60 -4.83
N VAL A 166 1.30 -3.84 -4.38
CA VAL A 166 0.70 -5.02 -5.01
C VAL A 166 -0.28 -5.68 -4.04
N GLU A 167 -1.47 -6.00 -4.55
CA GLU A 167 -2.45 -6.85 -3.88
C GLU A 167 -2.93 -7.91 -4.88
N GLY A 168 -2.59 -9.18 -4.61
CA GLY A 168 -2.85 -10.28 -5.54
C GLY A 168 -2.11 -10.09 -6.86
N GLU A 169 -2.88 -10.07 -7.95
CA GLU A 169 -2.41 -9.90 -9.33
C GLU A 169 -2.43 -8.43 -9.81
N TYR A 170 -2.77 -7.47 -8.94
CA TYR A 170 -2.91 -6.07 -9.30
C TYR A 170 -1.98 -5.12 -8.53
N ILE A 171 -1.56 -4.08 -9.23
CA ILE A 171 -0.91 -2.88 -8.70
C ILE A 171 -2.03 -1.94 -8.24
N THR A 172 -2.16 -1.74 -6.94
CA THR A 172 -3.19 -0.91 -6.30
C THR A 172 -2.73 0.50 -5.97
N SER A 173 -1.41 0.69 -5.87
CA SER A 173 -0.80 2.00 -5.66
C SER A 173 0.45 2.21 -6.51
N VAL A 174 0.70 3.47 -6.88
CA VAL A 174 1.94 3.92 -7.51
C VAL A 174 2.46 5.12 -6.75
N LEU A 175 3.68 5.03 -6.25
CA LEU A 175 4.41 6.14 -5.65
C LEU A 175 5.64 6.44 -6.51
N VAL A 176 5.76 7.70 -6.93
CA VAL A 176 6.91 8.22 -7.69
C VAL A 176 7.52 9.38 -6.91
N GLY A 177 8.82 9.32 -6.65
CA GLY A 177 9.53 10.36 -5.91
C GLY A 177 11.03 10.19 -5.94
N PHE A 178 11.77 11.24 -5.61
CA PHE A 178 13.22 11.13 -5.46
C PHE A 178 13.58 10.56 -4.08
N GLU A 179 14.64 9.77 -4.00
CA GLU A 179 15.07 9.07 -2.78
C GLU A 179 15.16 10.00 -1.56
N ASP A 180 15.69 11.21 -1.74
CA ASP A 180 15.81 12.22 -0.69
C ASP A 180 14.45 12.77 -0.26
N ILE A 181 13.57 13.13 -1.20
CA ILE A 181 12.24 13.66 -0.90
C ILE A 181 11.41 12.69 -0.05
N LEU A 182 11.49 11.40 -0.36
CA LEU A 182 10.67 10.36 0.25
C LEU A 182 10.98 10.13 1.75
N LEU A 183 12.11 10.65 2.26
CA LEU A 183 12.53 10.54 3.65
C LEU A 183 12.39 11.84 4.47
N PHE A 184 12.10 12.98 3.82
CA PHE A 184 12.04 14.30 4.48
C PHE A 184 10.67 14.98 4.44
N SER A 185 9.65 14.27 3.95
CA SER A 185 8.26 14.74 3.90
C SER A 185 7.57 14.58 5.24
#